data_AF-A0A7X6XJF9-F1
#
_entry.id   AF-A0A7X6XJF9-F1
#
_cell.length_a   1.000
_cell.length_b   1.000
_cell.length_c   1.000
_cell.angle_alpha   90.00
_cell.angle_beta   90.00
_cell.angle_gamma   90.00
#
_symmetry.space_group_name_H-M   'P 1'
#
loop_
_entity.id
_entity.type
_entity.pdbx_description
1 polymer ?
#
loop_
_entity_poly.entity_id
_entity_poly.type
_entity_poly.pdbx_seq_one_letter_code
_entity_poly.pdbx_strand_id
1 'polypeptide(L)' 'MWEGLGFVLLAANLLVLWDIVRRPVDTGNKLVWIALVWLFPFLGLLLYLLVGRGSLIRVQRAGRSHY' A
#
# COMPACT_ATOMS: atom_id res chain seq x y z
N MET A 1 -3.03 25.14 16.54
CA MET A 1 -1.77 24.60 16.00
C MET A 1 -1.92 23.09 15.79
N TRP A 2 -2.75 22.69 14.82
CA TRP A 2 -3.00 21.27 14.45
C TRP A 2 -3.09 21.09 12.91
N GLU A 3 -3.09 22.21 12.18
CA GLU A 3 -3.24 22.30 10.71
C GLU A 3 -2.15 21.51 9.95
N GLY A 4 -0.92 21.49 10.48
CA GLY A 4 0.21 20.83 9.82
C GLY A 4 0.12 19.30 9.80
N LEU A 5 -0.53 18.68 10.80
CA LEU A 5 -0.63 17.22 10.89
C LEU A 5 -1.49 16.64 9.75
N GLY A 6 -2.55 17.34 9.36
CA GLY A 6 -3.39 16.95 8.22
C GLY A 6 -2.60 16.93 6.92
N PHE A 7 -1.73 17.92 6.73
CA PHE A 7 -0.88 18.02 5.53
C PHE A 7 0.17 16.92 5.45
N VAL A 8 0.80 16.59 6.58
CA VAL A 8 1.78 15.49 6.67
C VAL A 8 1.13 14.15 6.36
N LEU A 9 -0.09 13.91 6.85
CA LEU A 9 -0.84 12.69 6.56
C LEU A 9 -1.22 12.57 5.09
N LEU A 10 -1.63 13.68 4.48
CA LEU A 10 -2.00 13.72 3.07
C LEU A 10 -0.77 13.45 2.18
N ALA A 11 0.38 14.04 2.52
CA ALA A 11 1.64 13.76 1.84
C ALA A 11 2.09 12.30 2.01
N ALA A 12 1.97 11.74 3.21
CA ALA A 12 2.27 10.33 3.47
C ALA A 12 1.37 9.38 2.68
N ASN A 13 0.09 9.73 2.53
CA ASN A 13 -0.88 8.94 1.77
C ASN A 13 -0.52 8.93 0.27
N LEU A 14 -0.17 10.09 -0.29
CA LEU A 14 0.34 10.23 -1.66
C LEU A 14 1.62 9.41 -1.90
N LEU A 15 2.57 9.45 -0.96
CA LEU A 15 3.81 8.67 -1.06
C LEU A 15 3.54 7.17 -1.09
N VAL A 16 2.60 6.67 -0.27
CA VAL A 16 2.24 5.24 -0.26
C VAL A 16 1.50 4.85 -1.53
N LEU A 17 0.58 5.68 -2.03
CA LEU A 17 -0.06 5.44 -3.33
C LEU A 17 0.99 5.33 -4.44
N TRP A 18 1.96 6.24 -4.45
CA TRP A 18 3.05 6.24 -5.42
C TRP A 18 3.94 5.00 -5.32
N ASP A 19 4.28 4.56 -4.10
CA ASP A 19 5.02 3.32 -3.86
C ASP A 19 4.26 2.10 -4.39
N ILE A 20 2.95 2.02 -4.13
CA ILE A 20 2.09 0.95 -4.64
C ILE A 20 2.06 0.96 -6.17
N VAL A 21 1.89 2.13 -6.81
CA VAL A 21 1.87 2.28 -8.27
C VAL A 21 3.19 1.88 -8.91
N ARG A 22 4.33 2.17 -8.28
CA ARG A 22 5.65 1.80 -8.81
C ARG A 22 6.01 0.32 -8.64
N ARG A 23 5.36 -0.41 -7.72
CA ARG A 23 5.67 -1.84 -7.53
C ARG A 23 5.11 -2.71 -8.66
N PRO A 24 5.90 -3.64 -9.21
CA PRO A 24 5.48 -4.59 -10.24
C PRO A 24 4.74 -5.79 -9.61
N VAL A 25 3.67 -5.49 -8.87
CA VAL A 25 2.81 -6.49 -8.22
C VAL A 25 1.56 -6.69 -9.07
N ASP A 26 0.97 -7.88 -9.01
CA ASP A 26 -0.26 -8.21 -9.73
C ASP A 26 -1.33 -7.11 -9.58
N THR A 27 -1.94 -6.72 -10.70
CA THR A 27 -2.94 -5.64 -10.77
C THR A 27 -4.07 -5.82 -9.76
N GLY A 28 -4.53 -7.05 -9.53
CA GLY A 28 -5.56 -7.35 -8.53
C GLY A 28 -5.12 -7.04 -7.10
N ASN A 29 -3.91 -7.45 -6.72
CA ASN A 29 -3.37 -7.19 -5.38
C ASN A 29 -3.07 -5.69 -5.17
N LYS A 30 -2.67 -5.02 -6.25
CA LYS A 30 -2.45 -3.58 -6.29
C LYS A 30 -3.74 -2.79 -6.00
N LEU A 31 -4.85 -3.19 -6.64
CA LEU A 31 -6.16 -2.56 -6.45
C LEU A 31 -6.68 -2.74 -5.02
N VAL A 32 -6.49 -3.91 -4.41
CA VAL A 32 -6.87 -4.15 -3.01
C VAL A 32 -6.13 -3.20 -2.08
N TRP A 33 -4.82 -3.04 -2.26
CA TRP A 33 -4.01 -2.13 -1.44
C TRP A 33 -4.37 -0.65 -1.66
N ILE A 34 -4.63 -0.24 -2.89
CA ILE A 34 -5.09 1.12 -3.20
C ILE A 34 -6.43 1.39 -2.53
N ALA A 35 -7.41 0.50 -2.68
CA ALA A 35 -8.73 0.64 -2.05
C ALA A 35 -8.63 0.71 -0.52
N LEU A 36 -7.76 -0.09 0.10
CA LEU A 36 -7.56 -0.10 1.54
C LEU A 36 -6.93 1.20 2.06
N VAL A 37 -5.91 1.73 1.39
CA VAL A 37 -5.25 3.00 1.75
C VAL A 37 -6.19 4.18 1.52
N TRP A 38 -7.05 4.10 0.50
CA TRP A 38 -8.02 5.15 0.18
C TRP A 38 -9.20 5.19 1.17
N LEU A 39 -9.75 4.03 1.53
CA LEU A 39 -10.87 3.93 2.48
C LEU A 39 -10.42 4.18 3.92
N PHE A 40 -9.18 3.83 4.25
CA PHE A 40 -8.60 3.99 5.58
C PHE A 40 -7.19 4.61 5.49
N PRO A 41 -7.06 5.95 5.43
CA PRO A 41 -5.76 6.60 5.21
C PRO A 41 -4.74 6.37 6.34
N PHE A 42 -5.20 6.15 7.56
CA PHE A 42 -4.36 5.80 8.71
C PHE A 42 -4.13 4.29 8.84
N LEU A 43 -5.22 3.50 8.90
CA LEU A 43 -5.13 2.05 9.08
C LEU A 43 -4.50 1.35 7.86
N GLY A 44 -4.82 1.79 6.65
CA GLY A 44 -4.28 1.25 5.40
C GLY A 44 -2.78 1.50 5.27
N LEU A 45 -2.28 2.65 5.72
CA LEU A 45 -0.85 2.95 5.79
C LEU A 45 -0.13 2.01 6.76
N LEU A 46 -0.70 1.83 7.96
CA LEU A 46 -0.15 0.96 9.00
C LEU A 46 -0.11 -0.51 8.52
N LEU A 47 -1.21 -0.98 7.92
CA LEU A 47 -1.32 -2.32 7.35
C LEU A 47 -0.36 -2.51 6.18
N TYR A 48 -0.16 -1.50 5.33
CA TYR A 48 0.78 -1.58 4.21
C TYR A 48 2.23 -1.76 4.69
N LEU A 49 2.60 -1.00 5.72
CA LEU A 49 3.93 -1.06 6.32
C LEU A 49 4.17 -2.39 7.05
N LEU A 50 3.21 -2.88 7.81
CA LEU A 50 3.34 -4.09 8.63
C LEU A 50 3.15 -5.40 7.84
N VAL A 51 2.12 -5.45 6.98
CA VAL A 51 1.66 -6.68 6.33
C VAL A 51 1.83 -6.62 4.83
N GLY A 52 1.58 -5.46 4.21
CA GLY A 52 1.61 -5.29 2.75
C GLY A 52 2.96 -5.59 2.12
N ARG A 53 4.06 -5.09 2.70
CA ARG A 53 5.40 -5.40 2.18
C ARG A 53 5.68 -6.91 2.16
N GLY A 54 5.34 -7.64 3.22
CA GLY A 54 5.60 -9.08 3.32
C GLY A 54 4.64 -9.93 2.49
N SER A 55 3.39 -9.49 2.33
CA SER A 55 2.39 -10.16 1.51
C SER A 55 2.69 -10.04 0.02
N LEU A 56 3.11 -8.86 -0.45
CA LEU A 56 3.47 -8.63 -1.86
C LEU A 56 4.66 -9.51 -2.29
N ILE A 57 5.61 -9.76 -1.38
CA ILE A 57 6.75 -10.65 -1.64
C ILE A 57 6.31 -12.12 -1.70
N ARG A 58 5.35 -12.53 -0.85
CA ARG A 58 4.84 -13.91 -0.81
C ARG A 58 3.95 -14.24 -2.01
N VAL A 59 3.06 -13.32 -2.42
CA VAL A 59 2.18 -13.51 -3.58
C VAL A 59 3.00 -13.71 -4.86
N GLN A 60 4.07 -12.93 -5.07
CA GLN A 60 4.96 -13.14 -6.21
C GLN A 60 5.66 -14.52 -6.19
N ARG A 61 6.04 -15.05 -5.03
CA ARG A 61 6.65 -16.39 -4.92
C ARG A 61 5.64 -17.52 -5.16
N ALA A 62 4.40 -17.35 -4.70
CA ALA A 62 3.35 -18.35 -4.90
C ALA A 62 2.95 -18.47 -6.38
N GLY A 63 2.86 -17.36 -7.12
CA GLY A 63 2.57 -17.37 -8.56
C GLY A 63 3.70 -17.94 -9.44
N ARG A 64 4.94 -17.93 -8.94
CA ARG A 64 6.12 -18.43 -9.69
C ARG A 64 6.36 -19.94 -9.54
N SER A 65 5.62 -20.63 -8.67
CA SER A 65 5.78 -22.07 -8.45
C SER A 65 5.00 -22.94 -9.44
N HIS A 66 4.21 -22.34 -10.33
CA HIS A 66 3.31 -23.03 -11.24
C HIS A 66 3.71 -22.91 -12.72
N TYR A 67 5.00 -22.65 -12.98
CA TYR A 67 5.65 -22.74 -14.29
C TYR A 67 6.90 -23.59 -14.18
#